data_AF-A0A2T6KFK3-F1
#
_entry.id   AF-A0A2T6KFK3-F1
#
_cell.length_a   1.000
_cell.length_b   1.000
_cell.length_c   1.000
_cell.angle_alpha   90.00
_cell.angle_beta   90.00
_cell.angle_gamma   90.00
#
_symmetry.space_group_name_H-M   'P 1'
#
loop_
_entity.id
_entity.type
_entity.pdbx_description
1 polymer ?
#
loop_
_entity_poly.entity_id
_entity_poly.type
_entity_poly.pdbx_seq_one_letter_code
_entity_poly.pdbx_strand_id
1 'polypeptide(L)'
;MMQNEVVVKDIFHTTNQTKLGKHVFQSLVVLMRILFGFGWLLAGVTKILGKGGSTGHSWFAQPGVFLSDYLVLALDKPNVPDFYKFFIEEVALKHVLILNYSIPIVQIIVGLFLIAGFMILPSILTCLFMHINFLLSGNINVMSLTLYTSAFGLLLRGRQIYSLSLDQYFKIDHLFSLSINRPRDYTSHSLKEIFQDSINEIPSSAEKTQES
;
A
#
# COMPACT_ATOMS: atom_id res chain seq x y z
N MET A 1 -20.93 -46.29 3.51
CA MET A 1 -21.81 -45.14 3.22
C MET A 1 -21.58 -43.97 4.19
N MET A 2 -21.50 -44.20 5.51
CA MET A 2 -21.26 -43.12 6.51
C MET A 2 -19.91 -42.38 6.39
N GLN A 3 -18.82 -43.05 5.98
CA GLN A 3 -17.50 -42.41 5.90
C GLN A 3 -17.41 -41.32 4.81
N ASN A 4 -18.14 -41.51 3.70
CA ASN A 4 -18.13 -40.56 2.59
C ASN A 4 -18.92 -39.28 2.92
N GLU A 5 -19.98 -39.35 3.73
CA GLU A 5 -20.71 -38.15 4.14
C GLU A 5 -19.91 -37.26 5.10
N VAL A 6 -19.13 -37.86 6.01
CA VAL A 6 -18.25 -37.11 6.94
C VAL A 6 -17.17 -36.37 6.15
N VAL A 7 -16.50 -37.07 5.23
CA VAL A 7 -15.46 -36.47 4.37
C VAL A 7 -16.01 -35.36 3.47
N VAL A 8 -17.21 -35.56 2.89
CA VAL A 8 -17.84 -34.53 2.06
C VAL A 8 -18.22 -33.29 2.89
N LYS A 9 -18.73 -33.47 4.12
CA LYS A 9 -19.00 -32.34 5.04
C LYS A 9 -17.74 -31.58 5.42
N ASP A 10 -16.64 -32.27 5.70
CA ASP A 10 -15.37 -31.64 6.08
C ASP A 10 -14.74 -30.86 4.90
N ILE A 11 -14.84 -31.39 3.68
CA ILE A 11 -14.40 -30.71 2.46
C ILE A 11 -15.28 -29.49 2.17
N PHE A 12 -16.61 -29.61 2.28
CA PHE A 12 -17.51 -28.47 2.10
C PHE A 12 -17.31 -27.39 3.16
N HIS A 13 -17.08 -27.76 4.42
CA HIS A 13 -16.83 -26.81 5.49
C HIS A 13 -15.50 -26.08 5.28
N THR A 14 -14.43 -26.80 4.91
CA THR A 14 -13.10 -26.21 4.62
C THR A 14 -13.13 -25.28 3.40
N THR A 15 -13.87 -25.65 2.35
CA THR A 15 -13.99 -24.85 1.12
C THR A 15 -14.80 -23.58 1.35
N ASN A 16 -15.84 -23.62 2.19
CA ASN A 16 -16.68 -22.45 2.47
C ASN A 16 -15.97 -21.46 3.42
N GLN A 17 -15.19 -21.96 4.40
CA GLN A 17 -14.38 -21.15 5.31
C GLN A 17 -13.31 -20.33 4.57
N THR A 18 -12.61 -20.93 3.61
CA THR A 18 -11.58 -20.23 2.81
C THR A 18 -12.16 -19.15 1.91
N LYS A 19 -13.34 -19.38 1.32
CA LYS A 19 -14.04 -18.40 0.49
C LYS A 19 -14.59 -17.23 1.32
N LEU A 20 -15.21 -17.52 2.47
CA LEU A 20 -15.74 -16.51 3.39
C LEU A 20 -14.63 -15.61 3.94
N GLY A 21 -13.51 -16.19 4.36
CA GLY A 21 -12.34 -15.44 4.85
C GLY A 21 -11.80 -14.45 3.81
N LYS A 22 -11.78 -14.83 2.53
CA LYS A 22 -11.36 -13.95 1.44
C LYS A 22 -12.27 -12.74 1.27
N HIS A 23 -13.59 -12.91 1.34
CA HIS A 23 -14.56 -11.82 1.19
C HIS A 23 -14.57 -10.88 2.40
N VAL A 24 -14.48 -11.42 3.62
CA VAL A 24 -14.35 -10.62 4.84
C VAL A 24 -13.08 -9.76 4.79
N PHE A 25 -11.96 -10.36 4.38
CA PHE A 25 -10.70 -9.65 4.24
C PHE A 25 -10.74 -8.55 3.18
N GLN A 26 -11.39 -8.80 2.04
CA GLN A 26 -11.62 -7.78 1.01
C GLN A 26 -12.44 -6.62 1.57
N SER A 27 -13.53 -6.89 2.29
CA SER A 27 -14.35 -5.86 2.93
C SER A 27 -13.54 -5.02 3.91
N LEU A 28 -12.68 -5.65 4.73
CA LEU A 28 -11.80 -4.95 5.66
C LEU A 28 -10.80 -4.03 4.95
N VAL A 29 -10.23 -4.47 3.82
CA VAL A 29 -9.33 -3.62 3.02
C VAL A 29 -10.07 -2.41 2.45
N VAL A 30 -11.29 -2.58 1.97
CA VAL A 30 -12.14 -1.48 1.46
C VAL A 30 -12.48 -0.51 2.58
N LEU A 31 -12.86 -1.01 3.76
CA LEU A 31 -13.14 -0.18 4.92
C LEU A 31 -11.91 0.63 5.33
N MET A 32 -10.74 -0.01 5.41
CA MET A 32 -9.48 0.67 5.69
C MET A 32 -9.16 1.74 4.65
N ARG A 33 -9.38 1.47 3.36
CA ARG A 33 -9.20 2.43 2.27
C ARG A 33 -10.09 3.66 2.45
N ILE A 34 -11.38 3.45 2.74
CA ILE A 34 -12.36 4.53 2.93
C ILE A 34 -12.01 5.37 4.17
N LEU A 35 -11.72 4.73 5.30
CA LEU A 35 -11.34 5.42 6.53
C LEU A 35 -10.04 6.22 6.37
N PHE A 36 -9.05 5.64 5.69
CA PHE A 36 -7.80 6.33 5.40
C PHE A 36 -8.02 7.53 4.48
N GLY A 37 -8.83 7.36 3.41
CA GLY A 37 -9.23 8.46 2.53
C GLY A 37 -10.01 9.56 3.24
N PHE A 38 -10.92 9.20 4.16
CA PHE A 38 -11.66 10.16 4.99
C PHE A 38 -10.73 10.96 5.90
N GLY A 39 -9.75 10.32 6.53
CA GLY A 39 -8.72 11.00 7.31
C GLY A 39 -7.94 12.02 6.49
N TRP A 40 -7.58 11.68 5.25
CA TRP A 40 -6.90 12.57 4.32
C TRP A 40 -7.76 13.78 3.89
N LEU A 41 -9.03 13.52 3.54
CA LEU A 41 -9.99 14.55 3.22
C LEU A 41 -10.15 15.54 4.38
N LEU A 42 -10.38 15.03 5.58
CA LEU A 42 -10.55 15.85 6.78
C LEU A 42 -9.27 16.63 7.12
N ALA A 43 -8.09 16.02 6.97
CA ALA A 43 -6.80 16.68 7.20
C ALA A 43 -6.55 17.85 6.25
N GLY A 44 -7.01 17.76 4.99
CA GLY A 44 -6.94 18.86 4.05
C GLY A 44 -7.98 19.95 4.35
N VAL A 45 -9.24 19.57 4.57
CA VAL A 45 -10.33 20.50 4.90
C VAL A 45 -10.01 21.30 6.17
N THR A 46 -9.48 20.65 7.20
CA THR A 46 -9.08 21.33 8.46
C THR A 46 -7.93 22.31 8.27
N LYS A 47 -7.01 22.09 7.32
CA LYS A 47 -5.97 23.08 6.98
C LYS A 47 -6.56 24.30 6.27
N ILE A 48 -7.57 24.11 5.43
CA ILE A 48 -8.22 25.22 4.71
C ILE A 48 -9.17 26.01 5.62
N LEU A 49 -10.11 25.33 6.28
CA LEU A 49 -11.20 25.94 7.04
C LEU A 49 -10.88 26.18 8.51
N GLY A 50 -9.91 25.47 9.07
CA GLY A 50 -9.60 25.54 10.49
C GLY A 50 -8.87 26.83 10.86
N LYS A 51 -9.07 27.26 12.10
CA LYS A 51 -8.16 28.17 12.83
C LYS A 51 -6.82 27.50 13.19
N GLY A 52 -6.66 26.21 12.89
CA GLY A 52 -5.65 25.33 13.48
C GLY A 52 -4.74 24.62 12.48
N GLY A 53 -3.68 25.29 12.04
CA GLY A 53 -2.38 24.64 12.13
C GLY A 53 -2.11 24.31 13.60
N SER A 54 -1.29 23.29 13.90
CA SER A 54 -0.98 22.86 15.28
C SER A 54 -0.46 23.98 16.23
N THR A 55 -0.25 25.19 15.73
CA THR A 55 0.25 26.37 16.43
C THR A 55 -0.75 27.55 16.50
N GLY A 56 -2.01 27.37 16.08
CA GLY A 56 -3.03 28.45 16.09
C GLY A 56 -3.02 29.38 14.87
N HIS A 57 -2.22 29.06 13.85
CA HIS A 57 -2.21 29.75 12.55
C HIS A 57 -2.98 28.93 11.51
N SER A 58 -3.94 29.55 10.85
CA SER A 58 -4.64 28.92 9.71
C SER A 58 -3.77 29.02 8.47
N TRP A 59 -3.63 27.90 7.72
CA TRP A 59 -2.82 27.84 6.51
C TRP A 59 -3.28 28.83 5.43
N PHE A 60 -4.56 29.21 5.43
CA PHE A 60 -5.12 30.14 4.45
C PHE A 60 -5.32 31.54 5.01
N ALA A 61 -5.50 31.71 6.33
CA ALA A 61 -5.57 33.04 6.92
C ALA A 61 -4.19 33.73 7.00
N GLN A 62 -3.13 32.94 7.19
CA GLN A 62 -1.74 33.42 7.22
C GLN A 62 -0.88 32.53 6.31
N PRO A 63 -0.98 32.73 4.99
CA PRO A 63 -0.38 31.82 4.03
C PRO A 63 1.14 31.79 4.15
N GLY A 64 1.68 30.58 4.21
CA GLY A 64 3.12 30.34 4.29
C GLY A 64 3.72 30.48 5.70
N VAL A 65 3.07 31.13 6.66
CA VAL A 65 3.61 31.31 8.02
C VAL A 65 3.79 29.96 8.72
N PHE A 66 2.69 29.20 8.87
CA PHE A 66 2.73 27.89 9.52
C PHE A 66 3.77 26.95 8.88
N LEU A 67 3.79 26.90 7.55
CA LEU A 67 4.67 25.98 6.84
C LEU A 67 6.14 26.43 6.91
N SER A 68 6.40 27.74 6.88
CA SER A 68 7.75 28.28 7.08
C SER A 68 8.27 27.94 8.47
N ASP A 69 7.47 28.20 9.51
CA ASP A 69 7.86 27.91 10.90
C ASP A 69 8.13 26.42 11.10
N TYR A 70 7.28 25.56 10.52
CA TYR A 70 7.47 24.11 10.55
C TYR A 70 8.78 23.68 9.88
N LEU A 71 9.12 24.26 8.73
CA LEU A 71 10.32 23.92 7.97
C LEU A 71 11.59 24.46 8.64
N VAL A 72 11.56 25.68 9.18
CA VAL A 72 12.67 26.26 9.95
C VAL A 72 12.94 25.41 11.19
N LEU A 73 11.90 25.03 11.93
CA LEU A 73 12.05 24.13 13.08
C LEU A 73 12.61 22.76 12.69
N ALA A 74 12.37 22.29 11.46
CA ALA A 74 12.95 21.04 10.98
C ALA A 74 14.47 21.16 10.73
N LEU A 75 14.99 22.32 10.34
CA LEU A 75 16.44 22.53 10.13
C LEU A 75 17.24 22.38 11.44
N ASP A 76 16.66 22.81 12.56
CA ASP A 76 17.29 22.76 13.87
C ASP A 76 17.30 21.36 14.49
N LYS A 77 16.54 20.42 13.94
CA LYS A 77 16.43 19.07 14.50
C LYS A 77 17.67 18.22 14.18
N PRO A 78 18.17 17.44 15.15
CA PRO A 78 19.32 16.56 14.94
C PRO A 78 18.98 15.29 14.15
N ASN A 79 17.70 14.88 14.11
CA ASN A 79 17.24 13.67 13.42
C ASN A 79 16.84 13.91 11.95
N VAL A 80 17.08 15.10 11.42
CA VAL A 80 16.84 15.45 10.02
C VAL A 80 18.12 15.20 9.22
N PRO A 81 18.09 14.34 8.19
CA PRO A 81 19.27 14.08 7.37
C PRO A 81 19.79 15.34 6.66
N ASP A 82 21.10 15.49 6.54
CA ASP A 82 21.73 16.70 5.98
C ASP A 82 21.28 16.98 4.53
N PHE A 83 21.16 15.93 3.70
CA PHE A 83 20.66 16.08 2.33
C PHE A 83 19.22 16.66 2.30
N TYR A 84 18.42 16.34 3.31
CA TYR A 84 17.05 16.81 3.41
C TYR A 84 16.99 18.24 3.97
N LYS A 85 17.91 18.62 4.86
CA LYS A 85 18.09 20.04 5.26
C LYS A 85 18.40 20.92 4.05
N PHE A 86 19.32 20.48 3.19
CA PHE A 86 19.62 21.17 1.94
C PHE A 86 18.37 21.30 1.04
N PHE A 87 17.58 20.24 0.90
CA PHE A 87 16.30 20.31 0.17
C PHE A 87 15.31 21.29 0.80
N ILE A 88 15.22 21.34 2.13
CA ILE A 88 14.35 22.28 2.84
C ILE A 88 14.77 23.73 2.54
N GLU A 89 16.06 24.05 2.64
CA GLU A 89 16.61 25.38 2.39
C GLU A 89 16.47 25.82 0.93
N GLU A 90 16.83 24.94 -0.01
CA GLU A 90 16.95 25.29 -1.42
C GLU A 90 15.63 25.16 -2.19
N VAL A 91 14.70 24.32 -1.73
CA VAL A 91 13.45 24.05 -2.46
C VAL A 91 12.25 24.41 -1.60
N ALA A 92 12.12 23.81 -0.41
CA ALA A 92 10.87 23.90 0.35
C ALA A 92 10.60 25.33 0.85
N LEU A 93 11.60 26.01 1.41
CA LEU A 93 11.48 27.38 1.90
C LEU A 93 11.31 28.39 0.76
N LYS A 94 12.03 28.22 -0.36
CA LYS A 94 11.92 29.11 -1.54
C LYS A 94 10.56 29.01 -2.23
N HIS A 95 9.89 27.87 -2.14
CA HIS A 95 8.57 27.62 -2.74
C HIS A 95 7.45 27.41 -1.71
N VAL A 96 7.63 27.95 -0.49
CA VAL A 96 6.72 27.68 0.64
C VAL A 96 5.27 28.05 0.35
N LEU A 97 5.03 29.14 -0.39
CA LEU A 97 3.67 29.58 -0.71
C LEU A 97 2.94 28.59 -1.64
N ILE A 98 3.67 28.05 -2.63
CA ILE A 98 3.12 27.04 -3.55
C ILE A 98 2.79 25.77 -2.77
N LEU A 99 3.70 25.33 -1.89
CA LEU A 99 3.50 24.14 -1.05
C LEU A 99 2.35 24.33 -0.05
N ASN A 100 2.22 25.52 0.54
CA ASN A 100 1.16 25.86 1.48
C ASN A 100 -0.23 25.64 0.87
N TYR A 101 -0.45 26.01 -0.38
CA TYR A 101 -1.74 25.77 -1.05
C TYR A 101 -1.84 24.35 -1.62
N SER A 102 -0.74 23.83 -2.18
CA SER A 102 -0.74 22.52 -2.86
C SER A 102 -0.99 21.36 -1.88
N ILE A 103 -0.38 21.38 -0.68
CA ILE A 103 -0.48 20.28 0.28
C ILE A 103 -1.95 20.01 0.70
N PRO A 104 -2.73 21.00 1.19
CA PRO A 104 -4.12 20.77 1.55
C PRO A 104 -5.01 20.38 0.37
N ILE A 105 -4.79 20.97 -0.81
CA ILE A 105 -5.58 20.67 -2.02
C ILE A 105 -5.34 19.21 -2.44
N VAL A 106 -4.08 18.80 -2.51
CA VAL A 106 -3.71 17.41 -2.82
C VAL A 106 -4.29 16.46 -1.77
N GLN A 107 -4.27 16.83 -0.48
CA GLN A 107 -4.87 16.01 0.57
C GLN A 107 -6.36 15.74 0.36
N ILE A 108 -7.11 16.77 -0.03
CA ILE A 108 -8.55 16.66 -0.33
C ILE A 108 -8.79 15.78 -1.55
N ILE A 109 -8.09 16.05 -2.66
CA ILE A 109 -8.25 15.30 -3.92
C ILE A 109 -7.94 13.82 -3.71
N VAL A 110 -6.80 13.53 -3.07
CA VAL A 110 -6.37 12.16 -2.78
C VAL A 110 -7.34 11.47 -1.82
N GLY A 111 -7.84 12.18 -0.80
CA GLY A 111 -8.86 11.64 0.11
C GLY A 111 -10.14 11.24 -0.62
N LEU A 112 -10.65 12.08 -1.52
CA LEU A 112 -11.81 11.79 -2.35
C LEU A 112 -11.57 10.58 -3.27
N PHE A 113 -10.41 10.53 -3.91
CA PHE A 113 -9.99 9.44 -4.79
C PHE A 113 -9.94 8.09 -4.05
N LEU A 114 -9.40 8.05 -2.83
CA LEU A 114 -9.37 6.84 -2.02
C LEU A 114 -10.76 6.37 -1.56
N ILE A 115 -11.64 7.30 -1.17
CA ILE A 115 -13.01 7.00 -0.78
C ILE A 115 -13.78 6.44 -1.97
N ALA A 116 -13.74 7.14 -3.11
CA ALA A 116 -14.41 6.74 -4.34
C ALA A 116 -13.79 5.48 -4.97
N GLY A 117 -12.52 5.19 -4.66
CA GLY A 117 -11.75 4.14 -5.30
C GLY A 117 -11.39 4.49 -6.74
N PHE A 118 -10.99 5.74 -6.99
CA PHE A 118 -10.52 6.24 -8.28
C PHE A 118 -9.02 6.56 -8.21
N MET A 119 -8.23 6.16 -9.21
CA MET A 119 -6.77 6.34 -9.26
C MET A 119 -6.06 5.93 -7.95
N ILE A 120 -6.41 4.76 -7.39
CA ILE A 120 -6.02 4.39 -6.03
C ILE A 120 -4.49 4.29 -5.88
N LEU A 121 -3.79 3.73 -6.88
CA LEU A 121 -2.35 3.56 -6.79
C LEU A 121 -1.61 4.92 -6.77
N PRO A 122 -1.85 5.86 -7.71
CA PRO A 122 -1.34 7.23 -7.60
C PRO A 122 -1.68 7.93 -6.28
N SER A 123 -2.90 7.74 -5.79
CA SER A 123 -3.34 8.30 -4.50
C SER A 123 -2.51 7.77 -3.33
N ILE A 124 -2.34 6.44 -3.22
CA ILE A 124 -1.52 5.82 -2.16
C ILE A 124 -0.06 6.27 -2.26
N LEU A 125 0.50 6.34 -3.47
CA LEU A 125 1.89 6.80 -3.68
C LEU A 125 2.06 8.26 -3.25
N THR A 126 1.08 9.11 -3.51
CA THR A 126 1.06 10.51 -3.05
C THR A 126 0.98 10.58 -1.53
N CYS A 127 0.15 9.73 -0.90
CA CYS A 127 0.10 9.64 0.56
C CYS A 127 1.46 9.24 1.15
N LEU A 128 2.07 8.20 0.58
CA LEU A 128 3.36 7.68 1.02
C LEU A 128 4.46 8.75 0.87
N PHE A 129 4.50 9.43 -0.27
CA PHE A 129 5.43 10.52 -0.53
C PHE A 129 5.32 11.62 0.55
N MET A 130 4.10 12.07 0.86
CA MET A 130 3.91 13.11 1.87
C MET A 130 4.31 12.63 3.28
N HIS A 131 4.02 11.39 3.65
CA HIS A 131 4.44 10.82 4.93
C HIS A 131 5.96 10.66 5.02
N ILE A 132 6.62 10.23 3.95
CA ILE A 132 8.09 10.16 3.91
C ILE A 132 8.70 11.55 4.15
N ASN A 133 8.19 12.60 3.47
CA ASN A 133 8.66 13.97 3.69
C ASN A 133 8.47 14.45 5.14
N PHE A 134 7.38 14.03 5.80
CA PHE A 134 7.12 14.33 7.21
C PHE A 134 8.02 13.55 8.18
N LEU A 135 8.40 12.31 7.84
CA LEU A 135 9.41 11.56 8.60
C LEU A 135 10.79 12.20 8.44
N LEU A 136 11.15 12.58 7.20
CA LEU A 136 12.44 13.20 6.87
C LEU A 136 12.62 14.58 7.52
N SER A 137 11.53 15.34 7.76
CA SER A 137 11.56 16.59 8.54
C SER A 137 11.70 16.36 10.07
N GLY A 138 12.03 15.13 10.47
CA GLY A 138 12.33 14.76 11.85
C GLY A 138 11.08 14.61 12.71
N ASN A 139 9.89 14.53 12.12
CA ASN A 139 8.63 14.39 12.85
C ASN A 139 8.20 12.91 12.94
N ILE A 140 9.04 12.14 13.64
CA ILE A 140 8.83 10.72 13.90
C ILE A 140 8.01 10.58 15.17
N ASN A 141 6.69 10.40 15.02
CA ASN A 141 5.77 10.13 16.11
C ASN A 141 4.84 8.96 15.78
N VAL A 142 4.13 8.43 16.77
CA VAL A 142 3.26 7.25 16.61
C VAL A 142 2.22 7.47 15.52
N MET A 143 1.58 8.64 15.49
CA MET A 143 0.55 8.96 14.49
C MET A 143 1.13 8.96 13.06
N SER A 144 2.28 9.60 12.87
CA SER A 144 2.98 9.65 11.59
C SER A 144 3.38 8.25 11.11
N LEU A 145 3.92 7.43 12.02
CA LEU A 145 4.30 6.06 11.71
C LEU A 145 3.07 5.19 11.38
N THR A 146 1.96 5.36 12.09
CA THR A 146 0.70 4.66 11.81
C THR A 146 0.14 5.04 10.42
N LEU A 147 0.23 6.31 10.03
CA LEU A 147 -0.25 6.74 8.72
C LEU A 147 0.67 6.25 7.58
N TYR A 148 1.99 6.27 7.79
CA TYR A 148 2.94 5.68 6.85
C TYR A 148 2.70 4.16 6.67
N THR A 149 2.59 3.43 7.77
CA THR A 149 2.40 1.96 7.75
C THR A 149 1.03 1.56 7.21
N SER A 150 -0.02 2.37 7.41
CA SER A 150 -1.34 2.11 6.81
C SER A 150 -1.35 2.38 5.30
N ALA A 151 -0.74 3.47 4.82
CA ALA A 151 -0.56 3.72 3.38
C ALA A 151 0.27 2.61 2.71
N PHE A 152 1.39 2.22 3.32
CA PHE A 152 2.23 1.14 2.84
C PHE A 152 1.50 -0.22 2.89
N GLY A 153 0.76 -0.47 3.96
CA GLY A 153 -0.06 -1.67 4.11
C GLY A 153 -1.13 -1.76 3.02
N LEU A 154 -1.79 -0.64 2.71
CA LEU A 154 -2.72 -0.56 1.57
C LEU A 154 -1.99 -0.89 0.27
N LEU A 155 -0.82 -0.29 -0.01
CA LEU A 155 -0.03 -0.57 -1.21
C LEU A 155 0.27 -2.08 -1.38
N LEU A 156 0.64 -2.77 -0.30
CA LEU A 156 0.94 -4.22 -0.32
C LEU A 156 -0.27 -5.11 -0.59
N ARG A 157 -1.51 -4.64 -0.39
CA ARG A 157 -2.72 -5.43 -0.67
C ARG A 157 -2.96 -5.65 -2.18
N GLY A 158 -2.24 -4.95 -3.06
CA GLY A 158 -2.27 -5.17 -4.50
C GLY A 158 -3.67 -5.19 -5.09
N ARG A 159 -4.06 -6.29 -5.76
CA ARG A 159 -5.37 -6.43 -6.43
C ARG A 159 -6.57 -6.25 -5.49
N GLN A 160 -6.42 -6.53 -4.19
CA GLN A 160 -7.53 -6.47 -3.24
C GLN A 160 -7.99 -5.04 -2.95
N ILE A 161 -7.13 -4.04 -3.16
CA ILE A 161 -7.47 -2.63 -2.95
C ILE A 161 -8.54 -2.16 -3.95
N TYR A 162 -8.57 -2.75 -5.14
CA TYR A 162 -9.52 -2.41 -6.20
C TYR A 162 -10.91 -3.02 -5.99
N SER A 163 -11.12 -3.85 -4.95
CA SER A 163 -12.44 -4.36 -4.63
C SER A 163 -13.40 -3.19 -4.35
N LEU A 164 -14.58 -3.18 -5.01
CA LEU A 164 -15.59 -2.13 -4.87
C LEU A 164 -14.99 -0.72 -5.09
N SER A 165 -14.26 -0.57 -6.19
CA SER A 165 -13.63 0.69 -6.60
C SER A 165 -14.15 1.13 -7.96
N LEU A 166 -14.19 2.45 -8.20
CA LEU A 166 -14.48 2.99 -9.52
C LEU A 166 -13.42 2.56 -10.54
N ASP A 167 -12.17 2.37 -10.13
CA ASP A 167 -11.09 1.83 -11.00
C ASP A 167 -11.43 0.44 -11.54
N GLN A 168 -12.06 -0.41 -10.73
CA GLN A 168 -12.58 -1.72 -11.16
C GLN A 168 -13.77 -1.56 -12.10
N TYR A 169 -14.67 -0.60 -11.83
CA TYR A 169 -15.83 -0.34 -12.69
C TYR A 169 -15.42 0.14 -14.09
N PHE A 170 -14.43 1.03 -14.17
CA PHE A 170 -13.89 1.56 -15.43
C PHE A 170 -12.81 0.67 -16.07
N LYS A 171 -12.48 -0.49 -15.47
CA LYS A 171 -11.40 -1.40 -15.92
C LYS A 171 -10.03 -0.74 -16.05
N ILE A 172 -9.75 0.31 -15.26
CA ILE A 172 -8.44 0.98 -15.23
C ILE A 172 -7.41 0.12 -14.47
N ASP A 173 -7.87 -0.91 -13.78
CA ASP A 173 -7.07 -1.85 -12.99
C ASP A 173 -5.98 -2.57 -13.80
N HIS A 174 -6.18 -2.78 -15.12
CA HIS A 174 -5.17 -3.41 -15.97
C HIS A 174 -3.94 -2.51 -16.25
N LEU A 175 -4.12 -1.19 -16.20
CA LEU A 175 -3.06 -0.21 -16.53
C LEU A 175 -2.02 -0.09 -15.40
N PHE A 176 -2.45 -0.30 -14.15
CA PHE A 176 -1.60 -0.21 -12.95
C PHE A 176 -1.38 -1.55 -12.24
N SER A 177 -1.95 -2.63 -12.77
CA SER A 177 -1.62 -4.00 -12.39
C SER A 177 -0.19 -4.30 -12.82
N LEU A 178 0.79 -4.02 -11.95
CA LEU A 178 2.12 -4.63 -12.03
C LEU A 178 1.89 -6.14 -12.18
N SER A 179 2.14 -6.66 -13.38
CA SER A 179 2.09 -8.09 -13.65
C SER A 179 3.26 -8.73 -12.90
N ILE A 180 3.04 -9.02 -11.61
CA ILE A 180 3.88 -9.94 -10.88
C ILE A 180 3.55 -11.29 -11.49
N ASN A 181 4.32 -11.68 -12.51
CA ASN A 181 4.44 -13.06 -12.93
C ASN A 181 4.77 -13.85 -11.66
N ARG A 182 3.79 -14.57 -11.11
CA ARG A 182 4.12 -15.64 -10.16
C ARG A 182 5.10 -16.55 -10.89
N PRO A 183 6.27 -16.86 -10.31
CA PRO A 183 7.03 -17.99 -10.83
C PRO A 183 6.08 -19.18 -10.87
N ARG A 184 6.02 -19.86 -12.01
CA ARG A 184 5.26 -21.10 -12.17
C ARG A 184 5.61 -21.99 -10.99
N ASP A 185 4.62 -22.31 -10.16
CA ASP A 185 4.74 -23.41 -9.22
C ASP A 185 5.18 -24.62 -10.04
N TYR A 186 6.42 -25.07 -9.86
CA TYR A 186 6.85 -26.36 -10.33
C TYR A 186 6.05 -27.37 -9.50
N THR A 187 4.88 -27.71 -10.03
CA THR A 187 3.94 -28.63 -9.42
C THR A 187 4.65 -29.94 -9.12
N SER A 188 4.27 -30.58 -8.02
CA SER A 188 4.72 -31.92 -7.63
C SER A 188 4.61 -32.97 -8.74
N HIS A 189 3.83 -32.70 -9.79
CA HIS A 189 3.75 -33.50 -11.01
C HIS A 189 5.08 -33.55 -11.79
N SER A 190 5.79 -32.41 -11.93
CA SER A 190 7.07 -32.35 -12.64
C SER A 190 8.19 -33.07 -11.88
N LEU A 191 8.19 -32.99 -10.54
CA LEU A 191 9.14 -33.75 -9.72
C LEU A 191 8.88 -35.25 -9.78
N LYS A 192 7.61 -35.67 -9.90
CA LYS A 192 7.25 -37.07 -10.09
C LYS A 192 7.70 -37.58 -11.46
N GLU A 193 7.55 -36.80 -12.53
CA GLU A 193 8.05 -37.16 -13.86
C GLU A 193 9.57 -37.31 -13.87
N ILE A 194 10.30 -36.34 -13.31
CA ILE A 194 11.78 -36.40 -13.21
C ILE A 194 12.24 -37.61 -12.39
N PHE A 195 11.59 -37.90 -11.26
CA PHE A 195 11.91 -39.10 -10.47
C PHE A 195 11.57 -40.39 -11.21
N GLN A 196 10.47 -40.42 -11.95
CA GLN A 196 10.07 -41.60 -12.71
C GLN A 196 11.05 -41.89 -13.85
N ASP A 197 11.51 -40.85 -14.54
CA ASP A 197 12.53 -40.96 -15.59
C ASP A 197 13.87 -41.44 -15.00
N SER A 198 14.25 -40.91 -13.83
CA SER A 198 15.46 -41.35 -13.11
C SER A 198 15.40 -42.83 -12.70
N ILE A 199 14.23 -43.32 -12.28
CA ILE A 199 14.03 -44.72 -11.88
C ILE A 199 14.04 -45.64 -13.11
N ASN A 200 13.52 -45.18 -14.25
CA ASN A 200 13.48 -45.95 -15.49
C ASN A 200 14.85 -46.05 -16.19
N GLU A 201 15.79 -45.14 -15.92
CA GLU A 201 17.17 -45.23 -16.43
C GLU A 201 18.06 -46.21 -15.65
N ILE A 202 17.75 -46.50 -14.38
CA ILE A 202 18.53 -47.41 -13.52
C ILE A 202 18.57 -48.87 -14.03
N PRO A 203 17.47 -49.51 -14.50
CA PRO A 203 17.53 -50.89 -14.98
C PRO A 203 18.39 -51.04 -16.25
N SER A 204 18.54 -50.00 -17.08
CA SER A 204 19.35 -50.05 -18.30
C SER A 204 20.86 -50.06 -18.05
N SER A 205 21.33 -49.60 -16.88
CA SER A 205 22.78 -49.54 -16.59
C SER A 205 23.28 -50.79 -15.85
N ALA A 206 22.40 -51.53 -15.17
CA ALA A 206 22.78 -52.75 -14.46
C ALA A 206 22.93 -53.96 -15.41
N GLU A 207 22.15 -54.01 -16.50
CA GLU A 207 22.16 -55.14 -17.44
C GLU A 207 23.35 -55.10 -18.43
N LYS A 208 23.91 -53.92 -18.72
CA LYS A 208 25.08 -53.76 -19.59
C LYS A 208 26.43 -54.12 -18.97
N THR A 209 26.48 -54.49 -17.69
CA THR A 209 27.74 -54.88 -17.01
C THR A 209 27.89 -56.40 -16.88
N GLN A 210 26.90 -57.20 -17.30
CA GLN A 210 26.98 -58.68 -17.28
C GLN A 210 27.28 -59.32 -18.65
N GLU A 211 27.48 -58.50 -19.70
CA GLU A 211 27.83 -58.97 -21.06
C GLU A 211 29.21 -58.49 -21.57
N SER A 212 30.11 -58.04 -20.70
CA SER A 212 31.51 -57.75 -21.06
C SER A 212 32.52 -58.65 -20.36
#